data_AF-A0A1Q3LKI1-F1
#
_entry.id   AF-A0A1Q3LKI1-F1
#
_cell.length_a   1.000
_cell.length_b   1.000
_cell.length_c   1.000
_cell.angle_alpha   90.00
_cell.angle_beta   90.00
_cell.angle_gamma   90.00
#
_symmetry.space_group_name_H-M   'P 1'
#
loop_
_entity.id
_entity.type
_entity.pdbx_description
1 polymer ?
#
loop_
_entity_poly.entity_id
_entity_poly.type
_entity_poly.pdbx_seq_one_letter_code
_entity_poly.pdbx_strand_id
1 'polypeptide(L)'
;MPDSPTEGATTSRRPTEQSTPRAAHQWRVWFVVVPALMGVVLCAAGALLVTPTSDGGFSAYLCVIIGGWAVGFALVNALNAWPERWQWGGHVALALGGIALLASTTPLIRTLGSLPEPWPRSLSVVALGIPPAGGWVLITLLGRISGRFDRAAERRAAALAEPTWSGADRRPEVTVNAARFTTAALTALAVGAVVVVGALSAVVVIVTERWLLRLPPLMIVVALGLFVGMPVYAAIWGVVNSRRLPVTLRWHTGALVVDAEDRWTVPYPMIQSVIWRSQGDTARFEVHTATRSETFLVGMVRQRNGRASQLPPLMHRMRRVLEESGLRPHERRGTLRYTRSAPTNTVSGSGAPPPALG
;
A
#
# COMPACT_ATOMS: atom_id res chain seq x y z
N MET A 1 -35.76 -47.80 1.18
CA MET A 1 -35.63 -47.88 -0.30
C MET A 1 -36.34 -46.67 -0.91
N PRO A 2 -35.97 -46.24 -2.13
CA PRO A 2 -35.81 -44.80 -2.42
C PRO A 2 -36.66 -44.35 -3.64
N ASP A 3 -36.50 -43.19 -4.29
CA ASP A 3 -35.43 -42.17 -4.23
C ASP A 3 -35.91 -40.75 -4.65
N SER A 4 -34.98 -39.79 -4.61
CA SER A 4 -34.98 -38.51 -5.33
C SER A 4 -34.37 -38.71 -6.76
N PRO A 5 -34.09 -37.69 -7.61
CA PRO A 5 -34.37 -36.25 -7.59
C PRO A 5 -35.29 -35.86 -8.80
N THR A 6 -35.19 -34.83 -9.67
CA THR A 6 -34.18 -33.78 -9.94
C THR A 6 -34.75 -32.53 -10.65
N GLU A 7 -34.09 -31.40 -10.38
CA GLU A 7 -33.87 -30.17 -11.17
C GLU A 7 -34.65 -29.87 -12.48
N GLY A 8 -35.19 -28.63 -12.52
CA GLY A 8 -35.31 -27.82 -13.74
C GLY A 8 -34.58 -26.48 -13.55
N ALA A 9 -33.31 -26.39 -13.94
CA ALA A 9 -32.44 -25.27 -13.55
C ALA A 9 -32.57 -24.03 -14.46
N THR A 10 -33.16 -22.95 -13.96
CA THR A 10 -33.24 -21.65 -14.64
C THR A 10 -31.87 -20.96 -14.65
N THR A 11 -31.18 -20.99 -15.80
CA THR A 11 -29.85 -20.35 -15.96
C THR A 11 -29.94 -18.83 -15.96
N SER A 12 -29.81 -18.21 -14.78
CA SER A 12 -29.75 -16.76 -14.61
C SER A 12 -28.47 -16.18 -15.23
N ARG A 13 -28.53 -15.90 -16.53
CA ARG A 13 -27.45 -15.32 -17.32
C ARG A 13 -27.30 -13.85 -16.94
N ARG A 14 -26.31 -13.53 -16.09
CA ARG A 14 -25.99 -12.14 -15.70
C ARG A 14 -25.94 -11.23 -16.95
N PRO A 15 -26.66 -10.10 -16.97
CA PRO A 15 -26.52 -9.13 -18.05
C PRO A 15 -25.09 -8.56 -18.02
N THR A 16 -24.37 -8.70 -19.13
CA THR A 16 -23.09 -8.01 -19.32
C THR A 16 -23.32 -6.51 -19.44
N GLU A 17 -22.47 -5.71 -18.79
CA GLU A 17 -22.55 -4.24 -18.78
C GLU A 17 -22.33 -3.62 -20.16
N GLN A 18 -23.37 -3.58 -20.98
CA GLN A 18 -23.41 -2.75 -22.18
C GLN A 18 -23.56 -1.29 -21.77
N SER A 19 -22.43 -0.63 -21.50
CA SER A 19 -22.38 0.81 -21.27
C SER A 19 -22.97 1.54 -22.47
N THR A 20 -24.11 2.22 -22.27
CA THR A 20 -24.85 2.82 -23.38
C THR A 20 -24.00 3.90 -24.07
N PRO A 21 -24.13 4.08 -25.40
CA PRO A 21 -23.31 5.04 -26.14
C PRO A 21 -23.45 6.47 -25.61
N ARG A 22 -24.60 6.80 -25.01
CA ARG A 22 -24.86 8.08 -24.33
C ARG A 22 -23.96 8.28 -23.10
N ALA A 23 -23.76 7.25 -22.27
CA ALA A 23 -22.87 7.30 -21.11
C ALA A 23 -21.39 7.44 -21.52
N ALA A 24 -20.95 6.69 -22.54
CA ALA A 24 -19.60 6.79 -23.09
C ALA A 24 -19.31 8.18 -23.70
N HIS A 25 -20.30 8.78 -24.36
CA HIS A 25 -20.21 10.15 -24.88
C HIS A 25 -20.16 11.18 -23.75
N GLN A 26 -21.07 11.11 -22.77
CA GLN A 26 -21.07 12.00 -21.59
C GLN A 26 -19.75 11.92 -20.81
N TRP A 27 -19.19 10.73 -20.63
CA TRP A 27 -17.88 10.54 -20.00
C TRP A 27 -16.77 11.26 -20.78
N ARG A 28 -16.71 11.11 -22.11
CA ARG A 28 -15.72 11.83 -22.95
C ARG A 28 -15.86 13.34 -22.82
N VAL A 29 -17.08 13.87 -22.79
CA VAL A 29 -17.32 15.32 -22.61
C VAL A 29 -16.78 15.79 -21.26
N TRP A 30 -17.18 15.17 -20.15
CA TRP A 30 -16.84 15.63 -18.80
C TRP A 30 -15.40 15.35 -18.35
N PHE A 31 -14.76 14.27 -18.84
CA PHE A 31 -13.42 13.87 -18.39
C PHE A 31 -12.29 14.17 -19.38
N VAL A 32 -12.62 14.55 -20.63
CA VAL A 32 -11.62 14.91 -21.66
C VAL A 32 -11.88 16.31 -22.22
N VAL A 33 -13.06 16.57 -22.78
CA VAL A 33 -13.33 17.83 -23.51
C VAL A 33 -13.41 19.04 -22.57
N VAL A 34 -14.24 18.97 -21.53
CA VAL A 34 -14.42 20.07 -20.56
C VAL A 34 -13.11 20.39 -19.83
N PRO A 35 -12.32 19.41 -19.30
CA PRO A 35 -11.05 19.73 -18.64
C PRO A 35 -9.98 20.26 -19.61
N ALA A 36 -9.96 19.82 -20.87
CA ALA A 36 -9.05 20.38 -21.87
C ALA A 36 -9.39 21.85 -22.18
N LEU A 37 -10.67 22.15 -22.42
CA LEU A 37 -11.13 23.51 -22.71
C LEU A 37 -10.93 24.44 -21.50
N MET A 38 -11.31 24.01 -20.29
CA MET A 38 -11.03 24.75 -19.06
C MET A 38 -9.53 24.96 -18.86
N GLY A 39 -8.70 23.96 -19.18
CA GLY A 39 -7.25 24.05 -19.12
C GLY A 39 -6.68 25.15 -20.02
N VAL A 40 -7.08 25.16 -21.29
CA VAL A 40 -6.68 26.18 -22.27
C VAL A 40 -7.19 27.57 -21.87
N VAL A 41 -8.46 27.68 -21.45
CA VAL A 41 -9.08 28.95 -21.02
C VAL A 41 -8.38 29.52 -19.78
N LEU A 42 -8.02 28.69 -18.80
CA LEU A 42 -7.30 29.14 -17.61
C LEU A 42 -5.85 29.56 -17.93
N CYS A 43 -5.15 28.83 -18.81
CA CYS A 43 -3.84 29.28 -19.28
C CYS A 43 -3.92 30.60 -20.07
N ALA A 44 -4.93 30.78 -20.91
CA ALA A 44 -5.18 32.04 -21.63
C ALA A 44 -5.55 33.20 -20.69
N ALA A 45 -6.39 32.96 -19.68
CA ALA A 45 -6.70 33.95 -18.64
C ALA A 45 -5.45 34.35 -17.85
N GLY A 46 -4.60 33.39 -17.49
CA GLY A 46 -3.30 33.66 -16.87
C GLY A 46 -2.38 34.51 -17.76
N ALA A 47 -2.32 34.22 -19.07
CA ALA A 47 -1.56 35.01 -20.03
C ALA A 47 -2.05 36.47 -20.19
N LEU A 48 -3.37 36.68 -20.09
CA LEU A 48 -4.05 37.99 -20.21
C LEU A 48 -3.95 38.83 -18.92
N LEU A 49 -3.66 38.21 -17.78
CA LEU A 49 -3.38 38.92 -16.52
C LEU A 49 -1.95 39.50 -16.45
N VAL A 50 -1.06 39.08 -17.35
CA VAL A 50 0.31 39.62 -17.48
C VAL A 50 0.28 40.95 -18.23
N THR A 51 1.02 41.94 -17.73
CA THR A 51 1.11 43.29 -18.28
C THR A 51 2.58 43.72 -18.44
N PRO A 52 2.88 44.82 -19.17
CA PRO A 52 4.25 45.34 -19.29
C PRO A 52 4.93 45.72 -17.97
N THR A 53 4.18 45.80 -16.86
CA THR A 53 4.68 46.16 -15.52
C THR A 53 4.48 45.07 -14.46
N SER A 54 3.82 43.94 -14.78
CA SER A 54 3.52 42.89 -13.79
C SER A 54 3.29 41.53 -14.44
N ASP A 55 3.83 40.45 -13.86
CA ASP A 55 3.60 39.08 -14.30
C ASP A 55 2.22 38.52 -13.88
N GLY A 56 1.23 39.39 -13.67
CA GLY A 56 -0.14 39.05 -13.24
C GLY A 56 -0.27 38.50 -11.81
N GLY A 57 0.85 38.34 -11.10
CA GLY A 57 0.91 37.95 -9.70
C GLY A 57 0.28 36.58 -9.42
N PHE A 58 -0.13 36.37 -8.16
CA PHE A 58 -0.68 35.10 -7.67
C PHE A 58 -1.82 34.56 -8.55
N SER A 59 -2.72 35.42 -9.03
CA SER A 59 -3.86 35.03 -9.87
C SER A 59 -3.43 34.41 -11.20
N ALA A 60 -2.43 34.99 -11.88
CA ALA A 60 -1.92 34.44 -13.14
C ALA A 60 -1.24 33.07 -12.94
N TYR A 61 -0.39 32.96 -11.91
CA TYR A 61 0.23 31.68 -11.54
C TYR A 61 -0.81 30.60 -11.19
N LEU A 62 -1.82 30.95 -10.38
CA LEU A 62 -2.88 30.01 -10.00
C LEU A 62 -3.69 29.53 -11.21
N CYS A 63 -4.07 30.44 -12.11
CA CYS A 63 -4.78 30.10 -13.34
C CYS A 63 -3.94 29.15 -14.22
N VAL A 64 -2.66 29.43 -14.44
CA VAL A 64 -1.79 28.57 -15.23
C VAL A 64 -1.53 27.21 -14.57
N ILE A 65 -1.35 27.15 -13.24
CA ILE A 65 -1.10 25.89 -12.53
C ILE A 65 -2.31 24.95 -12.62
N ILE A 66 -3.52 25.47 -12.37
CA ILE A 66 -4.76 24.69 -12.52
C ILE A 66 -5.00 24.35 -14.00
N GLY A 67 -4.73 25.29 -14.91
CA GLY A 67 -4.89 25.10 -16.35
C GLY A 67 -4.02 23.96 -16.89
N GLY A 68 -2.73 23.98 -16.56
CA GLY A 68 -1.78 22.92 -16.92
C GLY A 68 -2.16 21.56 -16.32
N TRP A 69 -2.56 21.50 -15.05
CA TRP A 69 -3.09 20.29 -14.45
C TRP A 69 -4.33 19.76 -15.22
N ALA A 70 -5.28 20.62 -15.58
CA ALA A 70 -6.49 20.22 -16.29
C ALA A 70 -6.22 19.70 -17.71
N VAL A 71 -5.23 20.27 -18.42
CA VAL A 71 -4.74 19.71 -19.69
C VAL A 71 -4.09 18.34 -19.49
N GLY A 72 -3.22 18.19 -18.48
CA GLY A 72 -2.62 16.89 -18.12
C GLY A 72 -3.66 15.83 -17.77
N PHE A 73 -4.70 16.20 -17.02
CA PHE A 73 -5.85 15.36 -16.68
C PHE A 73 -6.63 14.92 -17.93
N ALA A 74 -6.94 15.86 -18.83
CA ALA A 74 -7.61 15.57 -20.09
C ALA A 74 -6.81 14.61 -20.98
N LEU A 75 -5.49 14.79 -21.09
CA LEU A 75 -4.62 13.92 -21.90
C LEU A 75 -4.59 12.47 -21.39
N VAL A 76 -4.47 12.28 -20.06
CA VAL A 76 -4.51 10.95 -19.43
C VAL A 76 -5.87 10.27 -19.66
N ASN A 77 -6.97 11.02 -19.62
CA ASN A 77 -8.30 10.48 -19.89
C ASN A 77 -8.59 10.29 -21.39
N ALA A 78 -8.00 11.07 -22.28
CA ALA A 78 -8.07 10.82 -23.73
C ALA A 78 -7.47 9.43 -24.06
N LEU A 79 -6.36 9.06 -23.40
CA LEU A 79 -5.76 7.74 -23.51
C LEU A 79 -6.59 6.62 -22.87
N ASN A 80 -7.45 6.88 -21.87
CA ASN A 80 -8.42 5.88 -21.38
C ASN A 80 -9.45 5.48 -22.45
N ALA A 81 -9.73 6.36 -23.41
CA ALA A 81 -10.63 6.07 -24.53
C ALA A 81 -9.96 5.36 -25.72
N TRP A 82 -8.71 4.91 -25.59
CA TRP A 82 -8.01 4.09 -26.59
C TRP A 82 -8.22 2.57 -26.31
N PRO A 83 -8.07 1.69 -27.32
CA PRO A 83 -8.10 0.23 -27.10
C PRO A 83 -6.99 -0.22 -26.15
N GLU A 84 -7.28 -1.14 -25.21
CA GLU A 84 -6.38 -1.53 -24.10
C GLU A 84 -4.94 -1.84 -24.55
N ARG A 85 -4.78 -2.56 -25.67
CA ARG A 85 -3.49 -2.89 -26.30
C ARG A 85 -2.59 -1.67 -26.55
N TRP A 86 -3.17 -0.51 -26.84
CA TRP A 86 -2.44 0.73 -27.12
C TRP A 86 -2.38 1.68 -25.92
N GLN A 87 -3.31 1.58 -24.95
CA GLN A 87 -3.37 2.50 -23.81
C GLN A 87 -2.03 2.63 -23.07
N TRP A 88 -1.30 1.52 -22.91
CA TRP A 88 -0.04 1.54 -22.19
C TRP A 88 1.10 2.17 -22.98
N GLY A 89 1.25 1.83 -24.27
CA GLY A 89 2.22 2.48 -25.16
C GLY A 89 1.98 3.98 -25.23
N GLY A 90 0.71 4.39 -25.34
CA GLY A 90 0.30 5.80 -25.27
C GLY A 90 0.67 6.48 -23.95
N HIS A 91 0.48 5.82 -22.79
CA HIS A 91 0.88 6.39 -21.50
C HIS A 91 2.40 6.49 -21.32
N VAL A 92 3.17 5.51 -21.81
CA VAL A 92 4.64 5.58 -21.78
C VAL A 92 5.15 6.68 -22.70
N ALA A 93 4.62 6.79 -23.92
CA ALA A 93 4.95 7.87 -24.85
C ALA A 93 4.58 9.25 -24.29
N LEU A 94 3.39 9.40 -23.71
CA LEU A 94 2.94 10.65 -23.07
C LEU A 94 3.82 11.00 -21.86
N ALA A 95 4.23 10.02 -21.06
CA ALA A 95 5.13 10.25 -19.92
C ALA A 95 6.56 10.60 -20.34
N LEU A 96 7.09 9.96 -21.40
CA LEU A 96 8.39 10.33 -21.98
C LEU A 96 8.35 11.75 -22.58
N GLY A 97 7.28 12.09 -23.31
CA GLY A 97 7.04 13.46 -23.77
C GLY A 97 6.90 14.46 -22.60
N GLY A 98 6.21 14.07 -21.53
CA GLY A 98 6.11 14.84 -20.29
C GLY A 98 7.46 15.07 -19.61
N ILE A 99 8.31 14.04 -19.53
CA ILE A 99 9.69 14.15 -18.99
C ILE A 99 10.55 15.07 -19.87
N ALA A 100 10.47 14.93 -21.19
CA ALA A 100 11.20 15.79 -22.12
C ALA A 100 10.77 17.26 -22.01
N LEU A 101 9.46 17.50 -21.93
CA LEU A 101 8.88 18.84 -21.76
C LEU A 101 9.23 19.43 -20.39
N LEU A 102 9.16 18.64 -19.31
CA LEU A 102 9.62 19.01 -17.97
C LEU A 102 11.10 19.43 -17.96
N ALA A 103 11.99 18.60 -18.50
CA ALA A 103 13.42 18.90 -18.60
C ALA A 103 13.69 20.14 -19.47
N SER A 104 12.82 20.38 -20.47
CA SER A 104 12.88 21.53 -21.36
C SER A 104 12.22 22.79 -20.79
N THR A 105 11.53 22.75 -19.63
CA THR A 105 10.81 23.92 -19.07
C THR A 105 11.75 25.13 -18.86
N THR A 106 12.91 24.92 -18.24
CA THR A 106 13.87 26.00 -17.94
C THR A 106 14.50 26.61 -19.21
N PRO A 107 15.04 25.84 -20.19
CA PRO A 107 15.51 26.44 -21.43
C PRO A 107 14.36 27.04 -22.26
N LEU A 108 13.17 26.42 -22.28
CA LEU A 108 11.99 26.97 -22.97
C LEU A 108 11.62 28.36 -22.43
N ILE A 109 11.52 28.54 -21.10
CA ILE A 109 11.25 29.84 -20.49
C ILE A 109 12.31 30.89 -20.88
N ARG A 110 13.59 30.49 -20.97
CA ARG A 110 14.66 31.39 -21.45
C ARG A 110 14.49 31.80 -22.92
N THR A 111 14.11 30.85 -23.79
CA THR A 111 13.85 31.13 -25.22
C THR A 111 12.58 31.97 -25.41
N LEU A 112 11.53 31.72 -24.63
CA LEU A 112 10.31 32.54 -24.63
C LEU A 112 10.61 33.96 -24.14
N GLY A 113 11.45 34.11 -23.11
CA GLY A 113 11.95 35.40 -22.63
C GLY A 113 12.77 36.22 -23.63
N SER A 114 13.21 35.63 -24.76
CA SER A 114 13.90 36.33 -25.85
C SER A 114 13.00 36.66 -27.07
N LEU A 115 11.68 36.44 -26.96
CA LEU A 115 10.73 36.82 -28.01
C LEU A 115 10.45 38.35 -28.01
N PRO A 116 10.08 38.93 -29.16
CA PRO A 116 9.59 40.31 -29.22
C PRO A 116 8.35 40.55 -28.34
N GLU A 117 8.29 41.72 -27.71
CA GLU A 117 7.12 42.18 -26.96
C GLU A 117 5.84 42.20 -27.85
N PRO A 118 4.64 41.94 -27.29
CA PRO A 118 4.31 41.76 -25.88
C PRO A 118 4.44 40.31 -25.36
N TRP A 119 4.94 39.38 -26.17
CA TRP A 119 4.81 37.94 -25.90
C TRP A 119 5.70 37.31 -24.82
N PRO A 120 6.92 37.80 -24.49
CA PRO A 120 7.89 37.00 -23.74
C PRO A 120 7.43 36.66 -22.32
N ARG A 121 6.76 37.59 -21.62
CA ARG A 121 6.29 37.38 -20.25
C ARG A 121 5.06 36.49 -20.18
N SER A 122 4.01 36.79 -20.96
CA SER A 122 2.78 36.00 -20.98
C SER A 122 3.05 34.52 -21.34
N LEU A 123 3.92 34.26 -22.31
CA LEU A 123 4.30 32.88 -22.67
C LEU A 123 5.19 32.22 -21.62
N SER A 124 6.11 32.95 -20.98
CA SER A 124 6.93 32.43 -19.87
C SER A 124 6.08 32.06 -18.65
N VAL A 125 5.06 32.85 -18.32
CA VAL A 125 4.09 32.53 -17.27
C VAL A 125 3.28 31.29 -17.64
N VAL A 126 2.75 31.18 -18.87
CA VAL A 126 2.04 29.98 -19.35
C VAL A 126 2.90 28.71 -19.31
N ALA A 127 4.19 28.81 -19.60
CA ALA A 127 5.11 27.66 -19.54
C ALA A 127 5.22 27.03 -18.13
N LEU A 128 4.87 27.75 -17.07
CA LEU A 128 4.78 27.20 -15.70
C LEU A 128 3.60 26.22 -15.50
N GLY A 129 2.72 26.08 -16.51
CA GLY A 129 1.71 25.02 -16.56
C GLY A 129 2.28 23.65 -16.96
N ILE A 130 3.52 23.60 -17.47
CA ILE A 130 4.20 22.34 -17.84
C ILE A 130 4.48 21.46 -16.62
N PRO A 131 5.05 21.96 -15.50
CA PRO A 131 5.23 21.19 -14.27
C PRO A 131 3.99 20.41 -13.76
N PRO A 132 2.81 21.04 -13.53
CA PRO A 132 1.62 20.31 -13.10
C PRO A 132 1.06 19.36 -14.16
N ALA A 133 1.13 19.72 -15.45
CA ALA A 133 0.70 18.84 -16.54
C ALA A 133 1.51 17.54 -16.59
N GLY A 134 2.85 17.67 -16.65
CA GLY A 134 3.77 16.52 -16.67
C GLY A 134 3.76 15.73 -15.38
N GLY A 135 3.64 16.39 -14.23
CA GLY A 135 3.49 15.75 -12.92
C GLY A 135 2.27 14.82 -12.86
N TRP A 136 1.10 15.25 -13.36
CA TRP A 136 -0.10 14.43 -13.38
C TRP A 136 0.04 13.18 -14.26
N VAL A 137 0.64 13.32 -15.45
CA VAL A 137 0.96 12.20 -16.34
C VAL A 137 1.87 11.17 -15.66
N LEU A 138 2.87 11.64 -14.91
CA LEU A 138 3.82 10.75 -14.22
C LEU A 138 3.20 10.04 -13.01
N ILE A 139 2.39 10.74 -12.20
CA ILE A 139 1.65 10.14 -11.07
C ILE A 139 0.67 9.07 -11.57
N THR A 140 -0.03 9.32 -12.68
CA THR A 140 -0.99 8.37 -13.24
C THR A 140 -0.32 7.19 -13.95
N LEU A 141 0.85 7.38 -14.58
CA LEU A 141 1.70 6.27 -15.03
C LEU A 141 2.17 5.41 -13.84
N LEU A 142 2.65 6.03 -12.75
CA LEU A 142 3.07 5.30 -11.55
C LEU A 142 1.91 4.46 -10.97
N GLY A 143 0.71 5.03 -10.86
CA GLY A 143 -0.50 4.29 -10.45
C GLY A 143 -0.83 3.09 -11.35
N ARG A 144 -0.66 3.22 -12.67
CA ARG A 144 -0.82 2.09 -13.62
C ARG A 144 0.28 1.04 -13.52
N ILE A 145 1.49 1.42 -13.10
CA ILE A 145 2.62 0.51 -12.88
C ILE A 145 2.39 -0.28 -11.58
N SER A 146 2.09 0.39 -10.46
CA SER A 146 1.72 -0.26 -9.20
C SER A 146 0.53 -1.20 -9.40
N GLY A 147 -0.58 -0.70 -9.96
CA GLY A 147 -1.76 -1.50 -10.30
C GLY A 147 -1.55 -2.57 -11.38
N ARG A 148 -0.35 -2.73 -11.95
CA ARG A 148 0.07 -3.94 -12.68
C ARG A 148 0.87 -4.90 -11.82
N PHE A 149 1.78 -4.41 -10.99
CA PHE A 149 2.48 -5.23 -10.02
C PHE A 149 1.50 -5.88 -9.03
N ASP A 150 0.49 -5.13 -8.56
CA ASP A 150 -0.58 -5.62 -7.71
C ASP A 150 -1.35 -6.75 -8.41
N ARG A 151 -1.93 -6.51 -9.60
CA ARG A 151 -2.62 -7.55 -10.38
C ARG A 151 -1.74 -8.74 -10.77
N ALA A 152 -0.42 -8.54 -10.93
CA ALA A 152 0.51 -9.64 -11.18
C ALA A 152 0.81 -10.43 -9.89
N ALA A 153 0.87 -9.78 -8.73
CA ALA A 153 1.01 -10.40 -7.42
C ALA A 153 -0.28 -11.16 -7.04
N GLU A 154 -1.46 -10.58 -7.25
CA GLU A 154 -2.77 -11.23 -7.09
C GLU A 154 -2.88 -12.49 -7.95
N ARG A 155 -2.55 -12.41 -9.26
CA ARG A 155 -2.58 -13.58 -10.15
C ARG A 155 -1.58 -14.67 -9.73
N ARG A 156 -0.40 -14.30 -9.22
CA ARG A 156 0.56 -15.27 -8.65
C ARG A 156 0.01 -15.88 -7.37
N ALA A 157 -0.58 -15.08 -6.47
CA ALA A 157 -1.13 -15.53 -5.20
C ALA A 157 -2.34 -16.46 -5.39
N ALA A 158 -3.22 -16.17 -6.35
CA ALA A 158 -4.35 -17.02 -6.71
C ALA A 158 -3.93 -18.35 -7.38
N ALA A 159 -2.69 -18.45 -7.88
CA ALA A 159 -2.09 -19.68 -8.36
C ALA A 159 -1.36 -20.48 -7.25
N LEU A 160 -1.31 -19.97 -6.02
CA LEU A 160 -0.76 -20.67 -4.86
C LEU A 160 -1.89 -21.31 -4.04
N ALA A 161 -1.67 -22.53 -3.56
CA ALA A 161 -2.65 -23.21 -2.71
C ALA A 161 -2.73 -22.54 -1.32
N GLU A 162 -3.91 -22.09 -0.91
CA GLU A 162 -4.10 -21.57 0.45
C GLU A 162 -3.88 -22.69 1.50
N PRO A 163 -3.14 -22.45 2.60
CA PRO A 163 -2.98 -23.44 3.65
C PRO A 163 -4.30 -23.69 4.39
N THR A 164 -4.97 -24.80 4.09
CA THR A 164 -6.19 -25.22 4.79
C THR A 164 -5.89 -25.91 6.12
N TRP A 165 -6.87 -25.87 7.03
CA TRP A 165 -6.87 -26.73 8.21
C TRP A 165 -7.02 -28.21 7.80
N SER A 166 -6.20 -29.07 8.37
CA SER A 166 -6.25 -30.53 8.26
C SER A 166 -6.62 -31.18 9.61
N GLY A 167 -6.74 -32.51 9.63
CA GLY A 167 -7.12 -33.26 10.82
C GLY A 167 -8.63 -33.37 11.05
N ALA A 168 -9.03 -34.29 11.91
CA ALA A 168 -10.44 -34.49 12.28
C ALA A 168 -10.98 -33.31 13.11
N ASP A 169 -12.30 -33.11 13.13
CA ASP A 169 -12.92 -31.89 13.69
C ASP A 169 -12.60 -31.56 15.15
N ARG A 170 -12.19 -32.56 15.95
CA ARG A 170 -11.78 -32.38 17.35
C ARG A 170 -10.29 -32.03 17.53
N ARG A 171 -9.48 -32.09 16.48
CA ARG A 171 -8.03 -31.77 16.48
C ARG A 171 -7.60 -31.11 15.16
N PRO A 172 -8.08 -29.89 14.83
CA PRO A 172 -7.67 -29.19 13.63
C PRO A 172 -6.21 -28.71 13.72
N GLU A 173 -5.52 -28.82 12.60
CA GLU A 173 -4.07 -28.73 12.47
C GLU A 173 -3.68 -27.96 11.21
N VAL A 174 -2.61 -27.16 11.23
CA VAL A 174 -2.09 -26.50 10.03
C VAL A 174 -0.57 -26.41 10.08
N THR A 175 0.10 -26.77 8.96
CA THR A 175 1.55 -26.65 8.79
C THR A 175 1.89 -25.59 7.74
N VAL A 176 2.59 -24.54 8.18
CA VAL A 176 3.10 -23.44 7.35
C VAL A 176 4.60 -23.23 7.62
N ASN A 177 5.35 -22.70 6.66
CA ASN A 177 6.67 -22.15 6.96
C ASN A 177 6.49 -20.78 7.64
N ALA A 178 7.15 -20.56 8.77
CA ALA A 178 7.20 -19.27 9.44
C ALA A 178 8.65 -18.91 9.79
N ALA A 179 8.89 -17.66 10.17
CA ALA A 179 10.13 -17.21 10.77
C ALA A 179 9.85 -16.88 12.24
N ARG A 180 10.57 -17.56 13.15
CA ARG A 180 10.45 -17.39 14.61
C ARG A 180 11.23 -16.16 15.04
N PHE A 181 10.53 -15.19 15.62
CA PHE A 181 11.09 -13.97 16.19
C PHE A 181 10.61 -13.79 17.63
N THR A 182 11.51 -13.35 18.50
CA THR A 182 11.11 -12.69 19.75
C THR A 182 10.65 -11.27 19.43
N THR A 183 9.83 -10.68 20.31
CA THR A 183 9.41 -9.27 20.21
C THR A 183 10.62 -8.33 20.13
N ALA A 184 11.65 -8.57 20.96
CA ALA A 184 12.91 -7.82 20.92
C ALA A 184 13.63 -7.92 19.56
N ALA A 185 13.72 -9.12 18.97
CA ALA A 185 14.37 -9.30 17.67
C ALA A 185 13.58 -8.64 16.52
N LEU A 186 12.25 -8.66 16.57
CA LEU A 186 11.41 -7.98 15.58
C LEU A 186 11.52 -6.45 15.70
N THR A 187 11.53 -5.91 16.92
CA THR A 187 11.77 -4.48 17.18
C THR A 187 13.16 -4.06 16.73
N ALA A 188 14.20 -4.85 17.03
CA ALA A 188 15.56 -4.58 16.58
C ALA A 188 15.69 -4.58 15.05
N LEU A 189 15.01 -5.51 14.35
CA LEU A 189 14.96 -5.54 12.89
C LEU A 189 14.25 -4.29 12.32
N ALA A 190 13.14 -3.87 12.93
CA ALA A 190 12.40 -2.69 12.50
C ALA A 190 13.16 -1.38 12.73
N VAL A 191 13.75 -1.20 13.92
CA VAL A 191 14.59 -0.03 14.25
C VAL A 191 15.86 -0.01 13.39
N GLY A 192 16.53 -1.16 13.24
CA GLY A 192 17.69 -1.29 12.36
C GLY A 192 17.38 -0.93 10.91
N ALA A 193 16.24 -1.37 10.37
CA ALA A 193 15.79 -0.98 9.04
C ALA A 193 15.58 0.53 8.91
N VAL A 194 14.93 1.18 9.89
CA VAL A 194 14.75 2.65 9.89
C VAL A 194 16.09 3.39 9.94
N VAL A 195 17.02 2.95 10.80
CA VAL A 195 18.37 3.53 10.90
C VAL A 195 19.15 3.38 9.60
N VAL A 196 19.13 2.19 8.98
CA VAL A 196 19.82 1.94 7.70
C VAL A 196 19.18 2.75 6.55
N VAL A 197 17.85 2.86 6.50
CA VAL A 197 17.17 3.75 5.53
C VAL A 197 17.60 5.20 5.72
N GLY A 198 17.64 5.70 6.97
CA GLY A 198 18.09 7.05 7.28
C GLY A 198 19.55 7.30 6.86
N ALA A 199 20.45 6.40 7.23
CA ALA A 199 21.87 6.49 6.90
C ALA A 199 22.13 6.43 5.39
N LEU A 200 21.52 5.46 4.68
CA LEU A 200 21.65 5.36 3.22
C LEU A 200 21.01 6.57 2.51
N SER A 201 19.90 7.10 3.01
CA SER A 201 19.29 8.33 2.46
C SER A 201 20.21 9.54 2.63
N ALA A 202 20.86 9.69 3.79
CA ALA A 202 21.85 10.74 4.03
C ALA A 202 23.08 10.59 3.12
N VAL A 203 23.61 9.37 2.96
CA VAL A 203 24.72 9.07 2.04
C VAL A 203 24.33 9.39 0.59
N VAL A 204 23.13 9.02 0.15
CA VAL A 204 22.63 9.38 -1.20
C VAL A 204 22.54 10.89 -1.36
N VAL A 205 21.97 11.63 -0.41
CA VAL A 205 21.87 13.10 -0.48
C VAL A 205 23.24 13.78 -0.52
N ILE A 206 24.20 13.35 0.31
CA ILE A 206 25.57 13.89 0.36
C ILE A 206 26.33 13.57 -0.93
N VAL A 207 26.37 12.30 -1.35
CA VAL A 207 27.11 11.88 -2.57
C VAL A 207 26.50 12.51 -3.83
N THR A 208 25.17 12.68 -3.86
CA THR A 208 24.50 13.31 -5.00
C THR A 208 24.42 14.83 -4.92
N GLU A 209 24.82 15.52 -3.84
CA GLU A 209 24.65 16.97 -3.65
C GLU A 209 24.97 17.81 -4.92
N ARG A 210 26.15 17.58 -5.50
CA ARG A 210 26.65 18.25 -6.73
C ARG A 210 25.80 17.97 -7.99
N TRP A 211 25.00 16.92 -7.97
CA TRP A 211 24.07 16.47 -9.01
C TRP A 211 22.59 16.68 -8.63
N LEU A 212 22.26 16.84 -7.35
CA LEU A 212 20.90 16.90 -6.81
C LEU A 212 20.15 18.11 -7.35
N LEU A 213 20.85 19.24 -7.52
CA LEU A 213 20.36 20.47 -8.15
C LEU A 213 20.30 20.40 -9.70
N ARG A 214 20.75 19.30 -10.30
CA ARG A 214 20.78 19.06 -11.76
C ARG A 214 19.82 17.93 -12.19
N LEU A 215 19.51 17.01 -11.28
CA LEU A 215 18.59 15.90 -11.52
C LEU A 215 17.13 16.37 -11.32
N PRO A 216 16.19 16.01 -12.23
CA PRO A 216 14.78 16.21 -11.97
C PRO A 216 14.34 15.53 -10.67
N PRO A 217 13.44 16.11 -9.84
CA PRO A 217 13.04 15.52 -8.55
C PRO A 217 12.54 14.08 -8.63
N LEU A 218 11.92 13.68 -9.75
CA LEU A 218 11.53 12.29 -10.02
C LEU A 218 12.72 11.31 -10.00
N MET A 219 13.88 11.72 -10.53
CA MET A 219 15.10 10.89 -10.53
C MET A 219 15.67 10.72 -9.12
N ILE A 220 15.51 11.71 -8.24
CA ILE A 220 15.88 11.61 -6.83
C ILE A 220 15.02 10.54 -6.14
N VAL A 221 13.70 10.54 -6.37
CA VAL A 221 12.77 9.52 -5.83
C VAL A 221 13.08 8.12 -6.38
N VAL A 222 13.35 7.99 -7.68
CA VAL A 222 13.73 6.72 -8.31
C VAL A 222 15.07 6.20 -7.77
N ALA A 223 16.08 7.07 -7.62
CA ALA A 223 17.36 6.72 -7.03
C ALA A 223 17.22 6.28 -5.56
N LEU A 224 16.41 6.99 -4.76
CA LEU A 224 16.13 6.60 -3.38
C LEU A 224 15.44 5.22 -3.30
N GLY A 225 14.45 4.97 -4.17
CA GLY A 225 13.81 3.66 -4.29
C GLY A 225 14.78 2.53 -4.66
N LEU A 226 15.69 2.79 -5.61
CA LEU A 226 16.63 1.80 -6.14
C LEU A 226 17.84 1.54 -5.23
N PHE A 227 18.40 2.58 -4.60
CA PHE A 227 19.63 2.48 -3.80
C PHE A 227 19.38 2.41 -2.29
N VAL A 228 18.19 2.77 -1.79
CA VAL A 228 17.82 2.66 -0.38
C VAL A 228 16.69 1.66 -0.17
N GLY A 229 15.57 1.83 -0.89
CA GLY A 229 14.38 0.98 -0.73
C GLY A 229 14.64 -0.49 -1.07
N MET A 230 15.14 -0.75 -2.27
CA MET A 230 15.38 -2.12 -2.76
C MET A 230 16.43 -2.90 -1.95
N PRO A 231 17.61 -2.35 -1.59
CA PRO A 231 18.60 -3.09 -0.81
C PRO A 231 18.14 -3.37 0.62
N VAL A 232 17.44 -2.42 1.27
CA VAL A 232 16.88 -2.64 2.61
C VAL A 232 15.77 -3.70 2.58
N TYR A 233 14.87 -3.65 1.60
CA TYR A 233 13.84 -4.69 1.44
C TYR A 233 14.48 -6.07 1.21
N ALA A 234 15.49 -6.16 0.33
CA ALA A 234 16.21 -7.42 0.08
C ALA A 234 16.94 -7.94 1.34
N ALA A 235 17.53 -7.07 2.14
CA ALA A 235 18.17 -7.43 3.40
C ALA A 235 17.16 -7.95 4.44
N ILE A 236 16.03 -7.25 4.63
CA ILE A 236 14.93 -7.71 5.51
C ILE A 236 14.41 -9.07 5.05
N TRP A 237 14.13 -9.22 3.75
CA TRP A 237 13.64 -10.47 3.17
C TRP A 237 14.66 -11.61 3.37
N GLY A 238 15.95 -11.35 3.19
CA GLY A 238 17.03 -12.29 3.47
C GLY A 238 17.09 -12.73 4.94
N VAL A 239 16.99 -11.79 5.88
CA VAL A 239 17.01 -12.06 7.34
C VAL A 239 15.74 -12.81 7.80
N VAL A 240 14.58 -12.53 7.22
CA VAL A 240 13.35 -13.27 7.49
C VAL A 240 13.41 -14.69 6.92
N ASN A 241 13.84 -14.84 5.66
CA ASN A 241 13.86 -16.13 4.98
C ASN A 241 15.06 -17.02 5.36
N SER A 242 16.12 -16.49 5.99
CA SER A 242 17.17 -17.33 6.61
C SER A 242 16.69 -17.99 7.91
N ARG A 243 15.78 -17.33 8.65
CA ARG A 243 15.15 -17.85 9.89
C ARG A 243 13.89 -18.69 9.64
N ARG A 244 13.66 -19.14 8.41
CA ARG A 244 12.49 -19.96 8.03
C ARG A 244 12.57 -21.35 8.69
N LEU A 245 11.45 -21.80 9.25
CA LEU A 245 11.27 -23.15 9.79
C LEU A 245 9.81 -23.60 9.62
N PRO A 246 9.54 -24.92 9.50
CA PRO A 246 8.16 -25.42 9.47
C PRO A 246 7.53 -25.27 10.85
N VAL A 247 6.32 -24.73 10.91
CA VAL A 247 5.52 -24.62 12.14
C VAL A 247 4.18 -25.31 11.92
N THR A 248 3.89 -26.28 12.78
CA THR A 248 2.62 -27.01 12.82
C THR A 248 1.85 -26.59 14.07
N LEU A 249 0.71 -25.94 13.87
CA LEU A 249 -0.18 -25.46 14.93
C LEU A 249 -1.36 -26.43 15.07
N ARG A 250 -1.56 -26.99 16.27
CA ARG A 250 -2.56 -28.05 16.53
C ARG A 250 -3.45 -27.69 17.71
N TRP A 251 -4.74 -27.45 17.48
CA TRP A 251 -5.69 -27.15 18.56
C TRP A 251 -6.13 -28.47 19.20
N HIS A 252 -5.89 -28.58 20.51
CA HIS A 252 -6.37 -29.70 21.33
C HIS A 252 -7.42 -29.21 22.33
N THR A 253 -8.16 -30.14 22.92
CA THR A 253 -9.05 -29.86 24.05
C THR A 253 -8.24 -29.30 25.22
N GLY A 254 -8.51 -28.07 25.64
CA GLY A 254 -7.83 -27.39 26.75
C GLY A 254 -6.47 -26.73 26.46
N ALA A 255 -5.80 -27.07 25.34
CA ALA A 255 -4.48 -26.49 25.01
C ALA A 255 -4.24 -26.30 23.50
N LEU A 256 -3.44 -25.28 23.18
CA LEU A 256 -2.79 -25.12 21.88
C LEU A 256 -1.43 -25.85 21.89
N VAL A 257 -1.13 -26.60 20.84
CA VAL A 257 0.23 -27.13 20.60
C VAL A 257 0.86 -26.36 19.43
N VAL A 258 2.05 -25.82 19.66
CA VAL A 258 2.92 -25.18 18.67
C VAL A 258 4.13 -26.10 18.49
N ASP A 259 4.21 -26.76 17.34
CA ASP A 259 5.26 -27.73 17.02
C ASP A 259 6.14 -27.11 15.92
N ALA A 260 7.38 -26.73 16.25
CA ALA A 260 8.19 -25.84 15.41
C ALA A 260 9.66 -26.29 15.33
N GLU A 261 10.33 -26.24 16.47
CA GLU A 261 11.72 -26.66 16.70
C GLU A 261 11.72 -27.40 18.04
N ASP A 262 11.31 -26.69 19.09
CA ASP A 262 10.74 -27.27 20.30
C ASP A 262 9.23 -27.50 20.12
N ARG A 263 8.70 -28.60 20.65
CA ARG A 263 7.25 -28.80 20.77
C ARG A 263 6.72 -28.12 22.04
N TRP A 264 6.10 -26.95 21.88
CA TRP A 264 5.53 -26.16 22.97
C TRP A 264 4.02 -26.40 23.10
N THR A 265 3.55 -26.70 24.32
CA THR A 265 2.11 -26.86 24.62
C THR A 265 1.67 -25.79 25.61
N VAL A 266 0.60 -25.06 25.26
CA VAL A 266 0.08 -23.91 26.01
C VAL A 266 -1.38 -24.14 26.38
N PRO A 267 -1.69 -24.39 27.67
CA PRO A 267 -3.08 -24.40 28.15
C PRO A 267 -3.76 -23.06 27.87
N TYR A 268 -4.99 -23.06 27.35
CA TYR A 268 -5.70 -21.79 27.05
C TYR A 268 -5.79 -20.81 28.24
N PRO A 269 -5.96 -21.26 29.51
CA PRO A 269 -5.91 -20.36 30.68
C PRO A 269 -4.59 -19.58 30.86
N MET A 270 -3.45 -20.13 30.40
CA MET A 270 -2.14 -19.47 30.49
C MET A 270 -1.88 -18.44 29.39
N ILE A 271 -2.74 -18.37 28.37
CA ILE A 271 -2.65 -17.37 27.31
C ILE A 271 -3.09 -16.01 27.87
N GLN A 272 -2.21 -15.02 27.74
CA GLN A 272 -2.50 -13.61 28.05
C GLN A 272 -2.95 -12.87 26.80
N SER A 273 -2.30 -13.09 25.65
CA SER A 273 -2.83 -12.64 24.37
C SER A 273 -2.39 -13.49 23.18
N VAL A 274 -3.22 -13.49 22.15
CA VAL A 274 -2.98 -14.07 20.83
C VAL A 274 -3.23 -13.01 19.77
N ILE A 275 -2.37 -12.94 18.75
CA ILE A 275 -2.61 -12.10 17.57
C ILE A 275 -2.61 -13.00 16.33
N TRP A 276 -3.69 -12.95 15.55
CA TRP A 276 -3.84 -13.68 14.30
C TRP A 276 -4.08 -12.69 13.16
N ARG A 277 -3.14 -12.65 12.20
CA ARG A 277 -3.31 -11.90 10.95
C ARG A 277 -3.11 -12.86 9.79
N SER A 278 -4.17 -13.09 9.02
CA SER A 278 -4.19 -14.05 7.92
C SER A 278 -3.40 -13.60 6.69
N GLN A 279 -3.43 -12.31 6.33
CA GLN A 279 -3.04 -11.84 5.00
C GLN A 279 -2.03 -10.67 4.96
N GLY A 280 -1.32 -10.58 3.82
CA GLY A 280 -0.28 -9.61 3.49
C GLY A 280 1.11 -9.98 4.04
N ASP A 281 2.13 -9.19 3.69
CA ASP A 281 3.55 -9.37 4.10
C ASP A 281 3.74 -9.52 5.63
N THR A 282 2.82 -8.95 6.39
CA THR A 282 2.79 -8.99 7.87
C THR A 282 1.82 -10.03 8.45
N ALA A 283 1.30 -10.95 7.62
CA ALA A 283 0.57 -12.13 8.08
C ALA A 283 1.43 -12.90 9.09
N ARG A 284 0.90 -13.09 10.29
CA ARG A 284 1.65 -13.58 11.44
C ARG A 284 0.73 -14.14 12.52
N PHE A 285 1.30 -15.01 13.33
CA PHE A 285 0.72 -15.54 14.54
C PHE A 285 1.59 -15.15 15.73
N GLU A 286 0.99 -14.68 16.82
CA GLU A 286 1.67 -14.39 18.07
C GLU A 286 0.99 -15.12 19.23
N VAL A 287 1.79 -15.67 20.14
CA VAL A 287 1.32 -16.20 21.43
C VAL A 287 2.12 -15.54 22.55
N HIS A 288 1.41 -14.93 23.49
CA HIS A 288 1.96 -14.31 24.68
C HIS A 288 1.38 -14.98 25.93
N THR A 289 2.24 -15.62 26.73
CA THR A 289 1.95 -16.11 28.08
C THR A 289 2.71 -15.26 29.11
N ALA A 290 2.49 -15.53 30.40
CA ALA A 290 3.23 -14.85 31.48
C ALA A 290 4.76 -15.08 31.45
N THR A 291 5.24 -16.13 30.75
CA THR A 291 6.65 -16.56 30.77
C THR A 291 7.31 -16.63 29.40
N ARG A 292 6.54 -16.63 28.29
CA ARG A 292 7.06 -16.80 26.93
C ARG A 292 6.22 -16.01 25.91
N SER A 293 6.92 -15.31 25.02
CA SER A 293 6.34 -14.48 23.96
C SER A 293 7.00 -14.84 22.64
N GLU A 294 6.24 -15.38 21.70
CA GLU A 294 6.76 -15.80 20.39
C GLU A 294 5.92 -15.22 19.24
N THR A 295 6.62 -14.69 18.23
CA THR A 295 6.04 -14.21 16.97
C THR A 295 6.48 -15.11 15.83
N PHE A 296 5.51 -15.66 15.10
CA PHE A 296 5.70 -16.48 13.91
C PHE A 296 5.25 -15.67 12.69
N LEU A 297 6.21 -15.11 11.96
CA LEU A 297 5.96 -14.34 10.74
C LEU A 297 5.79 -15.28 9.54
N VAL A 298 4.69 -15.17 8.80
CA VAL A 298 4.36 -16.06 7.67
C VAL A 298 4.36 -15.31 6.33
N GLY A 299 3.89 -14.05 6.31
CA GLY A 299 3.66 -13.28 5.09
C GLY A 299 4.89 -13.09 4.19
N MET A 300 6.02 -12.67 4.77
CA MET A 300 7.30 -12.53 4.05
C MET A 300 8.07 -13.86 3.85
N VAL A 301 7.60 -14.99 4.40
CA VAL A 301 8.33 -16.27 4.35
C VAL A 301 7.96 -17.06 3.10
N ARG A 302 8.96 -17.56 2.39
CA ARG A 302 8.77 -18.42 1.22
C ARG A 302 8.25 -19.79 1.64
N GLN A 303 6.99 -20.07 1.30
CA GLN A 303 6.38 -21.38 1.52
C GLN A 303 6.99 -22.45 0.62
N ARG A 304 6.88 -23.71 1.05
CA ARG A 304 7.24 -24.90 0.26
C ARG A 304 6.04 -25.33 -0.60
N ASN A 305 6.30 -26.04 -1.69
CA ASN A 305 5.30 -26.71 -2.54
C ASN A 305 4.15 -25.81 -3.04
N GLY A 306 4.45 -24.57 -3.46
CA GLY A 306 3.45 -23.70 -4.11
C GLY A 306 2.29 -23.24 -3.21
N ARG A 307 2.46 -23.22 -1.88
CA ARG A 307 1.45 -22.70 -0.96
C ARG A 307 1.51 -21.17 -0.83
N ALA A 308 0.39 -20.54 -0.49
CA ALA A 308 0.32 -19.10 -0.25
C ALA A 308 0.97 -18.73 1.09
N SER A 309 1.71 -17.62 1.13
CA SER A 309 2.29 -17.05 2.37
C SER A 309 1.22 -16.35 3.23
N GLN A 310 0.23 -17.13 3.67
CA GLN A 310 -0.93 -16.68 4.43
C GLN A 310 -1.22 -17.68 5.55
N LEU A 311 -1.99 -17.26 6.56
CA LEU A 311 -2.57 -18.14 7.57
C LEU A 311 -4.07 -18.31 7.28
N PRO A 312 -4.65 -19.52 7.44
CA PRO A 312 -6.09 -19.72 7.27
C PRO A 312 -6.90 -18.85 8.23
N PRO A 313 -8.18 -18.55 7.91
CA PRO A 313 -9.08 -17.95 8.87
C PRO A 313 -9.27 -18.87 10.09
N LEU A 314 -9.25 -18.31 11.29
CA LEU A 314 -9.59 -19.03 12.52
C LEU A 314 -11.05 -19.50 12.45
N MET A 315 -11.25 -20.82 12.57
CA MET A 315 -12.57 -21.43 12.61
C MET A 315 -13.40 -20.86 13.76
N HIS A 316 -14.72 -20.79 13.58
CA HIS A 316 -15.65 -20.28 14.61
C HIS A 316 -15.49 -21.02 15.96
N ARG A 317 -15.26 -22.35 15.94
CA ARG A 317 -14.96 -23.13 17.16
C ARG A 317 -13.66 -22.73 17.88
N MET A 318 -12.62 -22.31 17.15
CA MET A 318 -11.35 -21.87 17.76
C MET A 318 -11.50 -20.52 18.45
N ARG A 319 -12.20 -19.59 17.80
CA ARG A 319 -12.56 -18.27 18.35
C ARG A 319 -13.33 -18.43 19.66
N ARG A 320 -14.39 -19.24 19.61
CA ARG A 320 -15.22 -19.57 20.77
C ARG A 320 -14.42 -20.18 21.92
N VAL A 321 -13.51 -21.12 21.67
CA VAL A 321 -12.65 -21.71 22.74
C VAL A 321 -11.69 -20.68 23.35
N LEU A 322 -11.16 -19.73 22.57
CA LEU A 322 -10.37 -18.61 23.12
C LEU A 322 -11.24 -17.71 24.01
N GLU A 323 -12.46 -17.40 23.56
CA GLU A 323 -13.43 -16.56 24.28
C GLU A 323 -13.92 -17.22 25.59
N GLU A 324 -14.28 -18.50 25.54
CA GLU A 324 -14.63 -19.33 26.71
C GLU A 324 -13.45 -19.47 27.70
N SER A 325 -12.20 -19.37 27.25
CA SER A 325 -11.02 -19.33 28.13
C SER A 325 -10.80 -17.97 28.83
N GLY A 326 -11.63 -16.96 28.56
CA GLY A 326 -11.53 -15.61 29.14
C GLY A 326 -10.70 -14.59 28.34
N LEU A 327 -10.45 -14.85 27.05
CA LEU A 327 -9.83 -13.88 26.14
C LEU A 327 -10.89 -13.04 25.44
N ARG A 328 -10.79 -11.70 25.50
CA ARG A 328 -11.71 -10.81 24.77
C ARG A 328 -11.21 -10.56 23.34
N PRO A 329 -12.07 -10.66 22.32
CA PRO A 329 -11.72 -10.34 20.93
C PRO A 329 -11.66 -8.83 20.69
N HIS A 330 -10.74 -8.41 19.85
CA HIS A 330 -10.62 -7.07 19.30
C HIS A 330 -10.13 -7.16 17.86
N GLU A 331 -10.99 -6.86 16.90
CA GLU A 331 -10.64 -6.89 15.48
C GLU A 331 -10.33 -5.48 14.95
N ARG A 332 -9.19 -5.32 14.29
CA ARG A 332 -8.77 -4.04 13.69
C ARG A 332 -7.99 -4.27 12.40
N ARG A 333 -8.49 -3.74 11.27
CA ARG A 333 -7.85 -3.82 9.93
C ARG A 333 -7.37 -5.24 9.57
N GLY A 334 -8.25 -6.23 9.66
CA GLY A 334 -7.94 -7.64 9.32
C GLY A 334 -6.96 -8.34 10.28
N THR A 335 -6.71 -7.75 11.45
CA THR A 335 -5.94 -8.38 12.54
C THR A 335 -6.89 -8.71 13.69
N LEU A 336 -6.96 -9.99 14.04
CA LEU A 336 -7.72 -10.51 15.18
C LEU A 336 -6.80 -10.54 16.40
N ARG A 337 -7.06 -9.69 17.39
CA ARG A 337 -6.34 -9.70 18.66
C ARG A 337 -7.25 -10.26 19.76
N TYR A 338 -6.79 -11.29 20.43
CA TYR A 338 -7.40 -11.86 21.63
C TYR A 338 -6.56 -11.43 22.83
N THR A 339 -7.17 -10.79 23.82
CA THR A 339 -6.48 -10.33 25.05
C THR A 339 -7.27 -10.69 26.29
N ARG A 340 -6.61 -11.34 27.25
CA ARG A 340 -7.11 -11.47 28.62
C ARG A 340 -7.10 -10.07 29.22
N SER A 341 -8.23 -9.58 29.71
CA SER A 341 -8.21 -8.42 30.59
C SER A 341 -7.38 -8.79 31.81
N ALA A 342 -6.36 -7.98 32.14
CA ALA A 342 -5.72 -8.09 33.45
C ALA A 342 -6.80 -7.94 34.54
N PRO A 343 -6.70 -8.64 35.67
CA PRO A 343 -7.61 -8.40 36.78
C PRO A 343 -7.49 -6.92 37.16
N THR A 344 -8.59 -6.18 37.05
CA THR A 344 -8.61 -4.78 37.47
C THR A 344 -8.46 -4.77 38.98
N ASN A 345 -7.25 -4.49 39.46
CA ASN A 345 -6.98 -4.24 40.88
C ASN A 345 -7.65 -2.92 41.27
N THR A 346 -8.96 -2.95 41.49
CA THR A 346 -9.71 -1.92 42.21
C THR A 346 -9.32 -1.96 43.68
N VAL A 347 -8.08 -1.54 43.97
CA VAL A 347 -7.66 -1.14 45.31
C VAL A 347 -8.39 0.16 45.60
N SER A 348 -9.64 0.03 46.07
CA SER A 348 -10.46 1.15 46.53
C SER A 348 -9.99 1.61 47.91
N GLY A 349 -8.70 1.94 48.00
CA GLY A 349 -7.99 2.32 49.21
C GLY A 349 -8.35 3.73 49.64
N SER A 350 -9.56 3.92 50.18
CA SER A 350 -10.03 5.17 50.77
C SER A 350 -9.38 5.44 52.14
N GLY A 351 -8.04 5.47 52.18
CA GLY A 351 -7.27 5.89 53.33
C GLY A 351 -7.16 7.41 53.38
N ALA A 352 -8.07 8.07 54.09
CA ALA A 352 -7.95 9.51 54.37
C ALA A 352 -6.74 9.75 55.30
N PRO A 353 -5.88 10.75 55.01
CA PRO A 353 -4.78 11.09 55.92
C PRO A 353 -5.33 11.73 57.21
N PRO A 354 -4.72 11.47 58.38
CA PRO A 354 -5.09 12.16 59.61
C PRO A 354 -4.72 13.65 59.53
N PRO A 355 -5.46 14.55 60.19
CA PRO A 355 -5.13 15.97 60.24
C PRO A 355 -3.81 16.19 60.98
N ALA A 356 -2.98 17.09 60.47
CA ALA A 356 -1.78 17.54 61.18
C ALA A 356 -2.17 18.43 62.37
N LEU A 357 -1.45 18.28 63.48
CA LEU A 357 -1.50 19.22 64.60
C LEU A 357 -0.57 20.40 64.31
N GLY A 358 -1.09 21.62 64.48
CA GLY A 358 -0.39 22.90 64.32
C GLY A 358 -1.29 24.04 64.78
#